data_AF-A0A960B3L6-F1
#
_entry.id   AF-A0A960B3L6-F1
#
_cell.length_a   1.000
_cell.length_b   1.000
_cell.length_c   1.000
_cell.angle_alpha   90.00
_cell.angle_beta   90.00
_cell.angle_gamma   90.00
#
_symmetry.space_group_name_H-M   'P 1'
#
loop_
_entity.id
_entity.type
_entity.pdbx_description
1 polymer ?
#
loop_
_entity_poly.entity_id
_entity_poly.type
_entity_poly.pdbx_seq_one_letter_code
_entity_poly.pdbx_strand_id
1 'polypeptide(L)'
;MKREIYDEDHEAFRSSVREFLDREVVPHLEEYQSAHALSREFWLAAGKQGFLGLEVPEEYGGSEAGDYRFNAVLTEELAKVNMTLPSCLGIHADIVAPYLVHLTTEEQRQRWLPSFCSGELLTAIGMTEPSGGSDLAGLKTTAVKDGSDWVIN
;
A
#
# COMPACT_ATOMS: atom_id res chain seq x y z
N MET A 1 -9.85 -6.04 26.36
CA MET A 1 -10.99 -6.90 25.98
C MET A 1 -10.50 -7.83 24.88
N LYS A 2 -10.75 -9.14 24.95
CA LYS A 2 -10.39 -10.07 23.87
C LYS A 2 -11.30 -9.77 22.66
N ARG A 3 -10.71 -9.59 21.47
CA ARG A 3 -11.47 -9.38 20.22
C ARG A 3 -11.77 -10.75 19.63
N GLU A 4 -13.03 -10.98 19.25
CA GLU A 4 -13.48 -12.28 18.73
C GLU A 4 -13.48 -12.34 17.18
N ILE A 5 -13.16 -11.23 16.52
CA ILE A 5 -13.12 -11.14 15.05
C ILE A 5 -11.82 -11.71 14.45
N TYR A 6 -10.79 -11.98 15.25
CA TYR A 6 -9.49 -12.49 14.81
C TYR A 6 -9.31 -13.94 15.29
N ASP A 7 -8.84 -14.79 14.38
CA ASP A 7 -8.46 -16.18 14.66
C ASP A 7 -6.94 -16.34 14.78
N GLU A 8 -6.47 -17.59 14.82
CA GLU A 8 -5.05 -17.91 15.00
C GLU A 8 -4.17 -17.41 13.84
N ASP A 9 -4.67 -17.40 12.60
CA ASP A 9 -3.91 -16.93 11.44
C ASP A 9 -3.70 -15.42 11.51
N HIS A 10 -4.74 -14.69 11.93
CA HIS A 10 -4.64 -13.24 12.15
C HIS A 10 -3.66 -12.89 13.27
N GLU A 11 -3.65 -13.64 14.37
CA GLU A 11 -2.74 -13.40 15.49
C GLU A 11 -1.30 -13.83 15.17
N ALA A 12 -1.11 -14.87 14.36
CA ALA A 12 0.18 -15.26 13.82
C ALA A 12 0.74 -14.16 12.88
N PHE A 13 -0.09 -13.68 11.95
CA PHE A 13 0.26 -12.56 11.07
C PHE A 13 0.59 -11.30 11.88
N ARG A 14 -0.22 -10.96 12.89
CA ARG A 14 0.03 -9.84 13.81
C ARG A 14 1.41 -9.93 14.46
N SER A 15 1.79 -11.13 14.89
CA SER A 15 3.08 -11.37 15.51
C SER A 15 4.23 -11.18 14.52
N SER A 16 4.07 -11.66 13.28
CA SER A 16 5.03 -11.47 12.19
C SER A 16 5.21 -9.98 11.83
N VAL A 17 4.12 -9.23 11.70
CA VAL A 17 4.16 -7.78 11.44
C VAL A 17 4.89 -7.07 12.56
N ARG A 18 4.57 -7.39 13.83
CA ARG A 18 5.27 -6.77 14.98
C ARG A 18 6.76 -7.04 14.97
N GLU A 19 7.18 -8.28 14.75
CA GLU A 19 8.60 -8.64 14.71
C GLU A 19 9.34 -7.88 13.59
N PHE A 20 8.71 -7.77 12.41
CA PHE A 20 9.24 -6.96 11.32
C PHE A 20 9.40 -5.50 11.74
N LEU A 21 8.39 -4.89 12.36
CA LEU A 21 8.45 -3.49 12.77
C LEU A 21 9.54 -3.25 13.82
N ASP A 22 9.63 -4.12 14.83
CA ASP A 22 10.64 -4.02 15.89
C ASP A 22 12.07 -4.11 15.34
N ARG A 23 12.29 -4.94 14.30
CA ARG A 23 13.61 -5.16 13.71
C ARG A 23 13.98 -4.15 12.64
N GLU A 24 13.08 -3.86 11.71
CA GLU A 24 13.38 -3.14 10.46
C GLU A 24 12.93 -1.68 10.49
N VAL A 25 12.05 -1.28 11.43
CA VAL A 25 11.39 0.03 11.40
C VAL A 25 11.71 0.85 12.64
N VAL A 26 11.49 0.30 13.83
CA VAL A 26 11.71 1.00 15.11
C VAL A 26 13.11 1.62 15.22
N PRO A 27 14.20 0.94 14.81
CA PRO A 27 15.55 1.53 14.85
C PRO A 27 15.75 2.75 13.94
N HIS A 28 14.90 2.94 12.93
CA HIS A 28 15.05 3.94 11.87
C HIS A 28 14.03 5.09 11.94
N LEU A 29 13.19 5.14 12.97
CA LEU A 29 12.12 6.15 13.05
C LEU A 29 12.64 7.59 13.05
N GLU A 30 13.73 7.88 13.77
CA GLU A 30 14.33 9.22 13.80
C GLU A 30 14.91 9.62 12.44
N GLU A 31 15.48 8.65 11.71
CA GLU A 31 15.98 8.84 10.35
C GLU A 31 14.83 9.21 9.41
N TYR A 32 13.73 8.45 9.44
CA TYR A 32 12.56 8.72 8.59
C TYR A 32 11.94 10.08 8.88
N GLN A 33 11.85 10.45 10.17
CA GLN A 33 11.33 11.75 10.56
C GLN A 33 12.21 12.89 10.04
N SER A 34 13.54 12.74 10.14
CA SER A 34 14.50 13.75 9.68
C SER A 34 14.54 13.85 8.16
N ALA A 35 14.36 12.74 7.45
CA ALA A 35 14.32 12.68 5.99
C ALA A 35 12.96 13.07 5.40
N HIS A 36 11.92 13.17 6.23
CA HIS A 36 10.52 13.33 5.81
C HIS A 36 10.06 12.25 4.82
N ALA A 37 10.63 11.05 4.91
CA ALA A 37 10.37 9.95 4.00
C ALA A 37 10.70 8.60 4.65
N LEU A 38 9.95 7.57 4.28
CA LEU A 38 10.35 6.19 4.53
C LEU A 38 11.44 5.80 3.52
N SER A 39 12.46 5.07 3.96
CA SER A 39 13.59 4.70 3.10
C SER A 39 13.19 3.70 2.01
N ARG A 40 13.99 3.57 0.95
CA ARG A 40 13.78 2.56 -0.10
C ARG A 40 13.89 1.15 0.47
N GLU A 41 14.80 0.96 1.40
CA GLU A 41 15.08 -0.30 2.09
C GLU A 41 13.86 -0.77 2.88
N PHE A 42 13.14 0.16 3.53
CA PHE A 42 11.90 -0.16 4.23
C PHE A 42 10.86 -0.76 3.28
N TRP A 43 10.63 -0.14 2.12
CA TRP A 43 9.64 -0.62 1.15
C TRP A 43 10.01 -2.00 0.58
N LEU A 44 11.28 -2.20 0.21
CA LEU A 44 11.76 -3.49 -0.27
C LEU A 44 11.68 -4.58 0.82
N ALA A 45 11.95 -4.22 2.08
CA ALA A 45 11.83 -5.14 3.20
C ALA A 45 10.37 -5.51 3.48
N ALA A 46 9.44 -4.55 3.41
CA ALA A 46 8.01 -4.79 3.54
C ALA A 46 7.47 -5.68 2.41
N GLY A 47 7.90 -5.43 1.16
CA GLY A 47 7.55 -6.25 0.00
C GLY A 47 8.08 -7.68 0.13
N LYS A 48 9.31 -7.87 0.63
CA LYS A 48 9.88 -9.20 0.91
C LYS A 48 9.09 -10.00 1.96
N GLN A 49 8.44 -9.32 2.91
CA GLN A 49 7.54 -9.96 3.88
C GLN A 49 6.13 -10.22 3.33
N GLY A 50 5.83 -9.77 2.11
CA GLY A 50 4.51 -9.91 1.48
C GLY A 50 3.47 -8.88 1.94
N PHE A 51 3.84 -7.89 2.75
CA PHE A 51 2.89 -6.95 3.35
C PHE A 51 2.27 -5.96 2.35
N LEU A 52 2.90 -5.76 1.20
CA LEU A 52 2.42 -4.81 0.18
C LEU A 52 1.42 -5.45 -0.80
N GLY A 53 1.32 -6.79 -0.81
CA GLY A 53 0.56 -7.55 -1.80
C GLY A 53 -0.61 -8.34 -1.24
N LEU A 54 -1.16 -7.97 -0.08
CA LEU A 54 -2.19 -8.77 0.62
C LEU A 54 -3.43 -9.05 -0.25
N GLU A 55 -3.85 -8.08 -1.06
CA GLU A 55 -5.02 -8.21 -1.94
C GLU A 55 -4.65 -8.52 -3.41
N VAL A 56 -3.36 -8.69 -3.71
CA VAL A 56 -2.89 -8.94 -5.07
C VAL A 56 -2.88 -10.45 -5.34
N PRO A 57 -3.30 -10.92 -6.53
CA PRO A 57 -3.25 -12.34 -6.88
C PRO A 57 -1.85 -12.94 -6.77
N GLU A 58 -1.77 -14.22 -6.37
CA GLU A 58 -0.50 -14.93 -6.15
C GLU A 58 0.38 -14.96 -7.42
N GLU A 59 -0.23 -15.05 -8.61
CA GLU A 59 0.49 -15.09 -9.89
C GLU A 59 1.31 -13.82 -10.18
N TYR A 60 0.98 -12.70 -9.51
CA TYR A 60 1.72 -11.45 -9.59
C TYR A 60 2.57 -11.16 -8.34
N GLY A 61 2.74 -12.14 -7.45
CA GLY A 61 3.57 -12.02 -6.25
C GLY A 61 2.88 -11.45 -5.02
N GLY A 62 1.55 -11.38 -5.02
CA GLY A 62 0.77 -11.10 -3.82
C GLY A 62 0.43 -12.37 -3.04
N SER A 63 -0.45 -12.24 -2.04
CA SER A 63 -0.92 -13.37 -1.23
C SER A 63 -2.40 -13.70 -1.41
N GLU A 64 -3.13 -12.90 -2.19
CA GLU A 64 -4.57 -13.05 -2.43
C GLU A 64 -5.37 -13.43 -1.16
N ALA A 65 -5.16 -12.68 -0.08
CA ALA A 65 -5.58 -13.09 1.26
C ALA A 65 -7.10 -13.34 1.36
N GLY A 66 -7.90 -12.70 0.50
CA GLY A 66 -9.36 -12.89 0.45
C GLY A 66 -10.08 -12.44 1.73
N ASP A 67 -9.37 -11.76 2.63
CA ASP A 67 -9.84 -11.38 3.97
C ASP A 67 -9.19 -10.08 4.44
N TYR A 68 -9.98 -9.00 4.44
CA TYR A 68 -9.53 -7.66 4.82
C TYR A 68 -9.09 -7.54 6.28
N ARG A 69 -9.39 -8.53 7.12
CA ARG A 69 -8.93 -8.54 8.52
C ARG A 69 -7.41 -8.60 8.62
N PHE A 70 -6.70 -9.16 7.62
CA PHE A 70 -5.23 -9.10 7.55
C PHE A 70 -4.74 -7.66 7.31
N ASN A 71 -5.34 -6.91 6.39
CA ASN A 71 -5.04 -5.49 6.19
C ASN A 71 -5.29 -4.70 7.49
N ALA A 72 -6.43 -4.94 8.15
CA ALA A 72 -6.74 -4.30 9.42
C ALA A 72 -5.69 -4.60 10.51
N VAL A 73 -5.20 -5.84 10.61
CA VAL A 73 -4.12 -6.22 11.52
C VAL A 73 -2.83 -5.48 11.17
N LEU A 74 -2.46 -5.42 9.89
CA LEU A 74 -1.27 -4.69 9.42
C LEU A 74 -1.35 -3.21 9.80
N THR A 75 -2.47 -2.54 9.48
CA THR A 75 -2.71 -1.14 9.83
C THR A 75 -2.60 -0.90 11.34
N GLU A 76 -3.17 -1.79 12.17
CA GLU A 76 -3.12 -1.68 13.62
C GLU A 76 -1.71 -1.77 14.19
N GLU A 77 -0.90 -2.74 13.73
CA GLU A 77 0.49 -2.85 14.21
C GLU A 77 1.36 -1.68 13.72
N LEU A 78 1.18 -1.22 12.46
CA LEU A 78 1.86 -0.03 11.95
C LEU A 78 1.54 1.22 12.78
N ALA A 79 0.26 1.42 13.11
CA ALA A 79 -0.22 2.56 13.89
C ALA A 79 0.31 2.57 15.33
N LYS A 80 0.60 1.41 15.92
CA LYS A 80 1.21 1.32 17.25
C LYS A 80 2.63 1.88 17.29
N VAL A 81 3.33 1.87 16.15
CA VAL A 81 4.71 2.36 16.05
C VAL A 81 4.74 3.83 15.67
N ASN A 82 4.09 4.21 14.55
CA ASN A 82 4.06 5.58 14.06
C ASN A 82 2.93 5.78 13.06
N MET A 83 2.15 6.86 13.18
CA MET A 83 1.00 7.13 12.30
C MET A 83 1.35 7.43 10.83
N THR A 84 2.60 7.76 10.51
CA THR A 84 3.06 7.89 9.12
C THR A 84 3.06 6.54 8.41
N LEU A 85 3.37 5.44 9.11
CA LEU A 85 3.46 4.10 8.53
C LEU A 85 2.12 3.62 7.93
N PRO A 86 1.00 3.57 8.66
CA PRO A 86 -0.28 3.15 8.08
C PRO A 86 -0.80 4.13 7.02
N SER A 87 -0.41 5.42 7.09
CA SER A 87 -0.75 6.39 6.04
C SER A 87 -0.04 6.04 4.72
N CYS A 88 1.28 5.87 4.75
CA CYS A 88 2.06 5.55 3.56
C CYS A 88 1.74 4.16 3.01
N LEU A 89 1.78 3.12 3.85
CA LEU A 89 1.50 1.75 3.41
C LEU A 89 0.05 1.57 3.00
N GLY A 90 -0.91 2.14 3.74
CA GLY A 90 -2.32 2.03 3.41
C GLY A 90 -2.66 2.66 2.05
N ILE A 91 -2.06 3.82 1.71
CA ILE A 91 -2.25 4.39 0.37
C ILE A 91 -1.75 3.42 -0.71
N HIS A 92 -0.57 2.83 -0.52
CA HIS A 92 -0.01 1.90 -1.49
C HIS A 92 -0.83 0.61 -1.57
N ALA A 93 -0.93 -0.14 -0.46
CA ALA A 93 -1.42 -1.51 -0.40
C ALA A 93 -2.94 -1.66 -0.27
N ASP A 94 -3.64 -0.68 0.32
CA ASP A 94 -5.10 -0.77 0.53
C ASP A 94 -5.89 0.12 -0.43
N ILE A 95 -5.34 1.29 -0.79
CA ILE A 95 -6.03 2.24 -1.67
C ILE A 95 -5.69 1.99 -3.12
N VAL A 96 -4.40 1.88 -3.49
CA VAL A 96 -4.00 1.74 -4.90
C VAL A 96 -4.13 0.31 -5.42
N ALA A 97 -3.83 -0.71 -4.60
CA ALA A 97 -3.92 -2.12 -4.99
C ALA A 97 -5.23 -2.49 -5.72
N PRO A 98 -6.44 -2.18 -5.20
CA PRO A 98 -7.68 -2.56 -5.88
C PRO A 98 -7.85 -1.90 -7.26
N TYR A 99 -7.35 -0.67 -7.48
CA TYR A 99 -7.36 -0.07 -8.82
C TYR A 99 -6.48 -0.85 -9.79
N LEU A 100 -5.29 -1.27 -9.34
CA LEU A 100 -4.38 -2.06 -10.17
C LEU A 100 -4.92 -3.45 -10.42
N VAL A 101 -5.54 -4.11 -9.43
CA VAL A 101 -6.07 -5.47 -9.59
C VAL A 101 -7.31 -5.46 -10.50
N HIS A 102 -8.24 -4.53 -10.30
CA HIS A 102 -9.56 -4.60 -10.93
C HIS A 102 -9.71 -3.79 -12.23
N LEU A 103 -8.97 -2.71 -12.42
CA LEU A 103 -9.19 -1.78 -13.54
C LEU A 103 -8.15 -1.87 -14.66
N THR A 104 -7.12 -2.69 -14.49
CA THR A 104 -6.05 -2.82 -15.48
C THR A 104 -6.30 -3.97 -16.47
N THR A 105 -5.64 -3.91 -17.63
CA THR A 105 -5.56 -5.06 -18.54
C THR A 105 -4.56 -6.09 -18.03
N GLU A 106 -4.53 -7.28 -18.64
CA GLU A 106 -3.57 -8.32 -18.28
C GLU A 106 -2.12 -7.86 -18.46
N GLU A 107 -1.83 -7.18 -19.56
CA GLU A 107 -0.51 -6.66 -19.86
C GLU A 107 -0.06 -5.62 -18.82
N GLN A 108 -1.01 -4.82 -18.32
CA GLN A 108 -0.75 -3.84 -17.27
C GLN A 108 -0.53 -4.50 -15.91
N ARG A 109 -1.32 -5.54 -15.55
CA ARG A 109 -1.11 -6.33 -14.33
C ARG A 109 0.28 -6.94 -14.30
N GLN A 110 0.66 -7.66 -15.36
CA GLN A 110 1.99 -8.29 -15.49
C GLN A 110 3.12 -7.27 -15.40
N ARG A 111 2.90 -6.06 -15.94
CA ARG A 111 3.89 -4.98 -15.90
C ARG A 111 4.05 -4.36 -14.51
N TRP A 112 2.97 -4.19 -13.74
CA TRP A 112 2.98 -3.35 -12.55
C TRP A 112 2.91 -4.13 -11.24
N LEU A 113 2.03 -5.12 -11.14
CA LEU A 113 1.75 -5.83 -9.88
C LEU A 113 2.98 -6.53 -9.27
N PRO A 114 3.88 -7.18 -10.03
CA PRO A 114 5.08 -7.78 -9.44
C PRO A 114 5.99 -6.75 -8.76
N SER A 115 6.25 -5.63 -9.43
CA SER A 115 7.08 -4.56 -8.87
C SER A 115 6.38 -3.76 -7.76
N PHE A 116 5.05 -3.71 -7.78
CA PHE A 116 4.24 -3.16 -6.71
C PHE A 116 4.38 -4.02 -5.44
N CYS A 117 4.18 -5.34 -5.55
CA CYS A 117 4.27 -6.26 -4.41
C CYS A 117 5.69 -6.33 -3.81
N SER A 118 6.73 -6.23 -4.64
CA SER A 118 8.12 -6.22 -4.18
C SER A 118 8.55 -4.91 -3.51
N GLY A 119 7.75 -3.84 -3.62
CA GLY A 119 8.11 -2.49 -3.17
C GLY A 119 9.08 -1.76 -4.11
N GLU A 120 9.35 -2.31 -5.30
CA GLU A 120 10.21 -1.66 -6.30
C GLU A 120 9.52 -0.48 -6.98
N LEU A 121 8.21 -0.62 -7.19
CA LEU A 121 7.30 0.40 -7.68
C LEU A 121 6.47 0.91 -6.51
N LEU A 122 6.66 2.18 -6.15
CA LEU A 122 5.83 2.86 -5.17
C LEU A 122 4.74 3.64 -5.89
N THR A 123 3.56 3.65 -5.31
CA THR A 123 2.37 4.24 -5.91
C THR A 123 1.76 5.28 -4.98
N ALA A 124 0.98 6.17 -5.58
CA ALA A 124 0.23 7.20 -4.90
C ALA A 124 -1.11 7.39 -5.60
N ILE A 125 -2.04 8.06 -4.92
CA ILE A 125 -3.33 8.45 -5.47
C ILE A 125 -3.42 9.97 -5.52
N GLY A 126 -3.67 10.51 -6.72
CA GLY A 126 -3.80 11.95 -6.96
C GLY A 126 -5.23 12.28 -7.37
N MET A 127 -6.09 12.55 -6.39
CA MET A 127 -7.49 12.94 -6.63
C MET A 127 -7.76 14.39 -6.23
N THR A 128 -7.23 14.82 -5.09
CA THR A 128 -7.49 16.17 -4.56
C THR A 128 -6.76 17.23 -5.38
N GLU A 129 -7.47 18.32 -5.68
CA GLU A 129 -6.93 19.50 -6.35
C GLU A 129 -7.01 20.75 -5.46
N PRO A 130 -6.27 21.83 -5.76
CA PRO A 130 -6.46 23.12 -5.11
C PRO A 130 -7.90 23.65 -5.21
N SER A 131 -8.64 23.22 -6.24
CA SER A 131 -10.02 23.62 -6.54
C SER A 131 -11.07 22.87 -5.68
N GLY A 132 -10.71 21.73 -5.08
CA GLY A 132 -11.64 20.91 -4.31
C GLY A 132 -11.04 19.57 -3.84
N GLY A 133 -11.47 19.14 -2.65
CA GLY A 133 -11.19 17.80 -2.10
C GLY A 133 -12.45 16.97 -1.93
N SER A 134 -13.41 17.45 -1.12
CA SER A 134 -14.67 16.72 -0.88
C SER A 134 -15.57 16.62 -2.11
N ASP A 135 -15.50 17.61 -3.03
CA ASP A 135 -16.22 17.59 -4.31
C ASP A 135 -15.33 17.05 -5.43
N LEU A 136 -15.12 15.73 -5.41
CA LEU A 136 -14.32 15.03 -6.43
C LEU A 136 -14.94 15.08 -7.83
N ALA A 137 -16.21 15.44 -7.99
CA ALA A 137 -16.81 15.59 -9.32
C ALA A 137 -16.35 16.89 -10.01
N GLY A 138 -15.81 17.85 -9.24
CA GLY A 138 -15.45 19.18 -9.71
C GLY A 138 -14.05 19.34 -10.32
N LEU A 139 -13.33 18.23 -10.58
CA LEU A 139 -11.93 18.21 -11.05
C LEU A 139 -11.69 19.16 -12.25
N LYS A 140 -10.52 19.79 -12.24
CA LYS A 140 -10.02 20.69 -13.29
C LYS A 140 -8.95 20.03 -14.15
N THR A 141 -8.24 19.03 -13.62
CA THR A 141 -7.30 18.25 -14.42
C THR A 141 -8.03 17.59 -15.58
N THR A 142 -7.49 17.75 -16.77
CA THR A 142 -8.03 17.25 -18.03
C THR A 142 -7.14 16.15 -18.59
N ALA A 143 -7.76 15.19 -19.27
CA ALA A 143 -7.07 14.18 -20.06
C ALA A 143 -7.62 14.22 -21.49
N VAL A 144 -6.80 14.67 -22.44
CA VAL A 144 -7.17 14.75 -23.86
C VAL A 144 -6.35 13.75 -24.65
N LYS A 145 -7.03 12.91 -25.43
CA LYS A 145 -6.36 11.92 -26.29
C LYS A 145 -5.65 12.62 -27.45
N ASP A 146 -4.38 12.31 -27.66
CA ASP A 146 -3.57 12.77 -28.79
C ASP A 146 -2.88 11.57 -29.46
N GLY A 147 -3.47 11.08 -30.55
CA GLY A 147 -2.99 9.87 -31.22
C GLY A 147 -3.06 8.62 -30.33
N SER A 148 -1.89 8.05 -30.03
CA SER A 148 -1.71 6.90 -29.12
C SER A 148 -1.51 7.31 -27.65
N ASP A 149 -1.35 8.61 -27.38
CA ASP A 149 -1.00 9.14 -26.06
C ASP A 149 -2.17 9.92 -25.43
N TRP A 150 -1.99 10.28 -24.15
CA TRP A 150 -2.87 11.16 -23.40
C TRP A 150 -2.10 12.38 -22.91
N VAL A 151 -2.62 13.58 -23.19
CA VAL A 151 -2.11 14.84 -22.64
C VAL A 151 -2.89 15.17 -21.38
N ILE A 152 -2.18 15.20 -20.25
CA ILE A 152 -2.72 15.54 -18.93
C ILE A 152 -2.33 16.99 -18.59
N ASN A 153 -3.30 17.84 -18.24
CA ASN A 153 -3.08 19.22 -17.77
C ASN A 153 -3.92 19.52 -16.55
#